data_AF-A0A838D3C2-F1
#
_entry.id   AF-A0A838D3C2-F1
#
_cell.length_a   1.000
_cell.length_b   1.000
_cell.length_c   1.000
_cell.angle_alpha   90.00
_cell.angle_beta   90.00
_cell.angle_gamma   90.00
#
_symmetry.space_group_name_H-M   'P 1'
#
loop_
_entity.id
_entity.type
_entity.pdbx_description
1 polymer ?
#
loop_
_entity_poly.entity_id
_entity_poly.type
_entity_poly.pdbx_seq_one_letter_code
_entity_poly.pdbx_strand_id
1 'polypeptide(L)'
;GALGGRAAEQIIYGDVTTGAESDLEQVTNIARQMVGRWGMSERIGLVSVLPRPDDGPMFPGVEGTSESTRELVDQEVRRIVEECYERAYRMLDENRERLESLTQALLERETLDEDDALQAAGFDRRPPAVDEGGKEATITEPSPAP
;
A
#
# COMPACT_ATOMS: atom_id res chain seq x y z
N GLY A 1 -2.92 -0.91 -3.80
CA GLY A 1 -2.48 -0.84 -2.38
C GLY A 1 -3.69 -0.89 -1.48
N ALA A 2 -3.54 -1.31 -0.22
CA ALA A 2 -4.63 -1.58 0.72
C ALA A 2 -5.66 -0.43 0.84
N LEU A 3 -5.22 0.84 0.86
CA LEU A 3 -6.13 2.00 0.94
C LEU A 3 -6.70 2.44 -0.42
N GLY A 4 -6.19 1.90 -1.52
CA GLY A 4 -6.58 2.27 -2.88
C GLY A 4 -7.98 1.78 -3.25
N GLY A 5 -8.36 0.57 -2.83
CA GLY A 5 -9.73 0.07 -3.05
C GLY A 5 -10.77 0.95 -2.37
N ARG A 6 -10.55 1.26 -1.08
CA ARG A 6 -11.40 2.19 -0.32
C ARG A 6 -11.49 3.58 -0.96
N ALA A 7 -10.36 4.11 -1.44
CA ALA A 7 -10.34 5.41 -2.10
C ALA A 7 -11.09 5.38 -3.44
N ALA A 8 -10.93 4.32 -4.25
CA ALA A 8 -11.66 4.15 -5.49
C ALA A 8 -13.18 4.07 -5.27
N GLU A 9 -13.64 3.31 -4.27
CA GLU A 9 -15.06 3.24 -3.90
C GLU A 9 -15.63 4.62 -3.56
N GLN A 10 -14.91 5.39 -2.73
CA GLN A 10 -15.33 6.74 -2.35
C GLN A 10 -15.42 7.69 -3.56
N ILE A 11 -14.52 7.58 -4.54
CA ILE A 11 -14.49 8.44 -5.74
C ILE A 11 -15.64 8.11 -6.70
N ILE A 12 -15.88 6.81 -6.93
CA ILE A 12 -16.86 6.33 -7.92
C ILE A 12 -18.28 6.31 -7.36
N TYR A 13 -18.46 5.81 -6.14
CA TYR A 13 -19.79 5.58 -5.55
C TYR A 13 -20.17 6.61 -4.50
N GLY A 14 -19.22 7.42 -4.02
CA GLY A 14 -19.47 8.44 -2.98
C GLY A 14 -19.67 7.89 -1.57
N ASP A 15 -19.61 6.57 -1.41
CA ASP A 15 -19.83 5.85 -0.16
C ASP A 15 -18.68 4.85 0.09
N VAL A 16 -18.54 4.45 1.35
CA VAL A 16 -17.53 3.48 1.79
C VAL A 16 -18.21 2.19 2.22
N THR A 17 -17.72 1.05 1.73
CA THR A 17 -18.21 -0.27 2.15
C THR A 17 -17.36 -0.90 3.26
N THR A 18 -17.82 -2.03 3.80
CA THR A 18 -17.06 -2.86 4.76
C THR A 18 -16.00 -3.74 4.08
N GLY A 19 -15.92 -3.75 2.74
CA GLY A 19 -15.02 -4.65 1.99
C GLY A 19 -13.53 -4.40 2.25
N ALA A 20 -13.17 -3.21 2.73
CA ALA A 20 -11.79 -2.82 3.02
C ALA A 20 -11.34 -3.09 4.48
N GLU A 21 -12.08 -3.88 5.25
CA GLU A 21 -11.75 -4.17 6.67
C GLU A 21 -10.36 -4.80 6.82
N SER A 22 -10.08 -5.88 6.08
CA SER A 22 -8.78 -6.57 6.16
C SER A 22 -7.60 -5.67 5.76
N ASP A 23 -7.81 -4.81 4.75
CA ASP A 23 -6.84 -3.82 4.32
C ASP A 23 -6.54 -2.80 5.42
N LEU A 24 -7.58 -2.32 6.12
CA LEU A 24 -7.43 -1.38 7.24
C LEU A 24 -6.70 -2.03 8.42
N GLU A 25 -6.98 -3.28 8.75
CA GLU A 25 -6.27 -4.01 9.79
C GLU A 25 -4.77 -4.14 9.46
N GLN A 26 -4.46 -4.54 8.23
CA GLN A 26 -3.07 -4.69 7.79
C GLN A 26 -2.32 -3.36 7.83
N VAL A 27 -2.91 -2.30 7.28
CA VAL A 27 -2.29 -0.96 7.25
C VAL A 27 -2.10 -0.41 8.66
N THR A 28 -3.10 -0.57 9.53
CA THR A 28 -3.01 -0.15 10.94
C THR A 28 -1.90 -0.88 11.67
N ASN A 29 -1.78 -2.20 11.45
CA ASN A 29 -0.73 -3.01 12.07
C ASN A 29 0.65 -2.57 11.60
N ILE A 30 0.85 -2.36 10.29
CA ILE A 30 2.12 -1.87 9.73
C ILE A 30 2.46 -0.50 10.32
N ALA A 31 1.54 0.46 10.30
CA ALA A 31 1.74 1.79 10.87
C ALA A 31 2.07 1.73 12.37
N ARG A 32 1.41 0.85 13.13
CA ARG A 32 1.72 0.64 14.55
C ARG A 32 3.14 0.11 14.76
N GLN A 33 3.63 -0.79 13.90
CA GLN A 33 5.03 -1.25 13.96
C GLN A 33 6.01 -0.12 13.57
N MET A 34 5.70 0.66 12.53
CA MET A 34 6.51 1.80 12.09
C MET A 34 6.76 2.76 13.24
N VAL A 35 5.69 3.17 13.92
CA VAL A 35 5.73 4.14 15.01
C VAL A 35 6.32 3.54 16.28
N GLY A 36 5.86 2.35 16.66
CA GLY A 36 6.14 1.80 17.99
C GLY A 36 7.37 0.91 18.09
N ARG A 37 7.97 0.48 16.97
CA ARG A 37 9.15 -0.40 16.97
C ARG A 37 10.27 0.05 16.06
N TRP A 38 9.95 0.55 14.87
CA TRP A 38 10.96 0.86 13.85
C TRP A 38 11.49 2.28 13.92
N GLY A 39 10.99 3.10 14.86
CA GLY A 39 11.43 4.48 15.05
C GLY A 39 11.07 5.40 13.88
N MET A 40 10.01 5.08 13.13
CA MET A 40 9.56 5.84 11.96
C MET A 40 8.54 6.93 12.32
N SER A 41 8.60 7.44 13.55
CA SER A 41 7.88 8.65 13.97
C SER A 41 8.88 9.58 14.65
N GLU A 42 8.96 10.82 14.17
CA GLU A 42 9.83 11.85 14.77
C GLU A 42 9.40 12.19 16.21
N ARG A 43 8.09 12.09 16.52
CA ARG A 43 7.54 12.40 17.85
C ARG A 43 7.85 11.32 18.88
N ILE A 44 7.92 10.05 18.46
CA ILE A 44 8.36 8.94 19.31
C ILE A 44 9.88 8.86 19.36
N GLY A 45 10.54 9.08 18.22
CA GLY A 45 11.99 8.96 18.05
C GLY A 45 12.45 7.52 17.78
N LEU A 46 13.76 7.32 17.80
CA LEU A 46 14.44 6.06 17.47
C LEU A 46 14.42 5.06 18.64
N VAL A 47 13.22 4.77 19.17
CA VAL A 47 13.01 3.89 20.32
C VAL A 47 11.91 2.86 20.06
N SER A 48 11.98 1.71 20.71
CA SER A 48 10.91 0.71 20.70
C SER A 48 10.04 0.89 21.95
N VAL A 49 8.78 1.26 21.75
CA VAL A 49 7.80 1.55 22.80
C VAL A 49 6.59 0.61 22.76
N LEU A 50 6.67 -0.51 22.02
CA LEU A 50 5.65 -1.56 22.06
C LEU A 50 6.24 -2.84 22.65
N PRO A 51 5.50 -3.57 23.51
CA PRO A 51 5.93 -4.86 24.04
C PRO A 51 6.10 -5.86 22.91
N ARG A 52 7.10 -6.76 22.93
CA ARG A 52 7.25 -7.79 21.89
C ARG A 52 6.14 -8.83 22.01
N PRO A 53 5.70 -9.45 20.90
CA PRO A 53 4.74 -10.55 20.95
C PRO A 53 5.21 -11.72 21.82
N ASP A 54 6.53 -11.91 21.92
CA ASP A 54 7.18 -12.98 22.70
C ASP A 54 7.40 -12.59 24.17
N ASP A 55 7.16 -11.33 24.55
CA ASP A 55 7.26 -10.89 25.94
C ASP A 55 6.02 -11.43 26.69
N GLY A 56 6.12 -12.65 27.21
CA GLY A 56 5.06 -13.27 28.00
C GLY A 56 4.65 -12.41 29.21
N PRO A 57 3.45 -12.62 29.78
CA PRO A 57 2.85 -11.77 30.82
C PRO A 57 3.61 -11.74 32.17
N MET A 58 4.77 -12.38 32.29
CA MET A 58 5.49 -12.61 33.55
C MET A 58 6.88 -11.97 33.61
N PHE A 59 7.24 -11.04 32.71
CA PHE A 59 8.51 -10.30 32.83
C PHE A 59 8.37 -9.09 33.79
N PRO A 60 9.01 -9.09 34.97
CA PRO A 60 8.99 -7.94 35.88
C PRO A 60 9.82 -6.82 35.26
N GLY A 61 9.19 -5.68 34.99
CA GLY A 61 9.79 -4.55 34.25
C GLY A 61 9.10 -4.20 32.94
N VAL A 62 8.14 -5.03 32.49
CA VAL A 62 7.16 -4.65 31.45
C VAL A 62 6.05 -3.81 32.09
N GLU A 63 6.42 -2.78 32.87
CA GLU A 63 5.52 -1.66 33.12
C GLU A 63 5.37 -0.98 31.76
N GLY A 64 4.36 -1.47 31.04
CA GLY A 64 4.09 -1.11 29.66
C GLY A 64 4.11 0.40 29.52
N THR A 65 4.75 0.85 28.44
CA THR A 65 4.61 2.15 27.78
C THR A 65 3.56 3.03 28.42
N SER A 66 3.97 4.20 28.93
CA SER A 66 3.06 5.12 29.61
C SER A 66 1.79 5.37 28.77
N GLU A 67 0.68 5.67 29.43
CA GLU A 67 -0.58 6.01 28.73
C GLU A 67 -0.36 7.14 27.72
N SER A 68 0.36 8.18 28.12
CA SER A 68 0.76 9.28 27.23
C SER A 68 1.54 8.81 25.99
N THR A 69 2.40 7.80 26.11
CA THR A 69 3.14 7.26 24.98
C THR A 69 2.25 6.40 24.09
N ARG A 70 1.29 5.65 24.66
CA ARG A 70 0.30 4.88 23.89
C ARG A 70 -0.60 5.80 23.07
N GLU A 71 -1.11 6.86 23.70
CA GLU A 71 -1.90 7.90 23.01
C GLU A 71 -1.11 8.54 21.87
N LEU A 72 0.18 8.83 22.10
CA LEU A 72 1.06 9.38 21.09
C LEU A 72 1.27 8.42 19.91
N VAL A 73 1.45 7.13 20.19
CA VAL A 73 1.52 6.09 19.15
C VAL A 73 0.24 6.05 18.35
N ASP A 74 -0.92 6.03 18.99
CA ASP A 74 -2.22 5.96 18.31
C ASP A 74 -2.48 7.19 17.43
N GLN A 75 -2.07 8.39 17.88
CA GLN A 75 -2.12 9.62 17.08
C GLN A 75 -1.25 9.52 15.83
N GLU A 76 -0.01 9.05 15.97
CA GLU A 76 0.93 8.92 14.85
C GLU A 76 0.50 7.84 13.85
N VAL A 77 -0.06 6.73 14.34
CA VAL A 77 -0.67 5.69 13.50
C VAL A 77 -1.79 6.30 12.66
N ARG A 78 -2.74 7.00 13.29
CA ARG A 78 -3.85 7.65 12.58
C ARG A 78 -3.33 8.60 11.51
N ARG A 79 -2.37 9.48 11.86
CA ARG A 79 -1.75 10.42 10.92
C ARG A 79 -1.16 9.72 9.69
N ILE A 80 -0.37 8.66 9.89
CA ILE A 80 0.26 7.91 8.79
C ILE A 80 -0.80 7.28 7.88
N VAL A 81 -1.84 6.66 8.46
CA VAL A 81 -2.89 6.01 7.69
C VAL A 81 -3.70 7.03 6.89
N GLU A 82 -4.07 8.16 7.50
CA GLU A 82 -4.77 9.27 6.84
C GLU A 82 -3.94 9.86 5.70
N GLU A 83 -2.66 10.16 5.92
CA GLU A 83 -1.77 10.66 4.86
C GLU A 83 -1.64 9.67 3.68
N CYS A 84 -1.54 8.38 3.96
CA CYS A 84 -1.51 7.35 2.92
C CYS A 84 -2.84 7.28 2.16
N TYR A 85 -3.97 7.39 2.85
CA TYR A 85 -5.29 7.42 2.24
C TYR A 85 -5.46 8.65 1.35
N GLU A 86 -5.14 9.85 1.84
CA GLU A 86 -5.23 11.09 1.09
C GLU A 86 -4.35 11.08 -0.15
N ARG A 87 -3.16 10.46 -0.08
CA ARG A 87 -2.27 10.29 -1.24
C ARG A 87 -2.89 9.35 -2.27
N ALA A 88 -3.44 8.22 -1.83
CA ALA A 88 -4.12 7.28 -2.71
C ALA A 88 -5.36 7.92 -3.36
N TYR A 89 -6.16 8.64 -2.58
CA TYR A 89 -7.33 9.38 -3.05
C TYR A 89 -6.94 10.40 -4.11
N ARG A 90 -5.98 11.29 -3.82
CA ARG A 90 -5.52 12.30 -4.79
C ARG A 90 -5.01 11.66 -6.08
N MET A 91 -4.19 10.62 -5.98
CA MET A 91 -3.67 9.92 -7.16
C MET A 91 -4.79 9.34 -8.03
N LEU A 92 -5.82 8.73 -7.40
CA LEU A 92 -6.95 8.16 -8.13
C LEU A 92 -7.89 9.23 -8.69
N ASP A 93 -8.12 10.31 -7.95
CA ASP A 93 -8.97 11.43 -8.38
C ASP A 93 -8.33 12.21 -9.54
N GLU A 94 -7.01 12.46 -9.49
CA GLU A 94 -6.24 13.02 -10.61
C GLU A 94 -6.29 12.13 -11.87
N ASN A 95 -6.57 10.84 -11.72
CA ASN A 95 -6.66 9.85 -12.81
C ASN A 95 -8.09 9.30 -12.95
N ARG A 96 -9.11 10.06 -12.54
CA ARG A 96 -10.50 9.60 -12.46
C ARG A 96 -11.02 8.98 -13.76
N GLU A 97 -10.74 9.60 -14.90
CA GLU A 97 -11.18 9.08 -16.22
C GLU A 97 -10.63 7.67 -16.50
N ARG A 98 -9.38 7.40 -16.12
CA ARG A 98 -8.75 6.08 -16.27
C ARG A 98 -9.37 5.06 -15.32
N LEU A 99 -9.69 5.48 -14.09
CA LEU A 99 -10.37 4.65 -13.11
C LEU A 99 -11.78 4.27 -13.60
N GLU A 100 -12.55 5.24 -14.08
CA GLU A 100 -13.90 5.03 -14.63
C GLU A 100 -13.88 4.09 -15.85
N SER A 101 -12.91 4.28 -16.76
CA SER A 101 -12.71 3.39 -17.92
C SER A 101 -12.46 1.94 -17.51
N LEU A 102 -11.57 1.73 -16.52
CA LEU A 102 -11.29 0.40 -15.99
C LEU A 102 -12.52 -0.22 -15.30
N THR A 103 -13.27 0.57 -14.52
CA THR A 103 -14.52 0.13 -13.89
C THR A 103 -15.55 -0.29 -14.93
N GLN A 104 -15.72 0.49 -16.00
CA GLN A 104 -16.66 0.16 -17.07
C GLN A 104 -16.28 -1.14 -17.79
N ALA A 105 -15.00 -1.33 -18.11
CA ALA A 105 -14.52 -2.57 -18.72
C ALA A 105 -14.79 -3.80 -17.82
N LEU A 106 -14.61 -3.66 -16.49
CA LEU A 106 -14.94 -4.72 -15.53
C LEU A 106 -16.44 -5.00 -15.43
N LEU A 107 -17.30 -3.98 -15.54
CA LEU A 107 -18.76 -4.18 -15.56
C LEU A 107 -19.21 -4.97 -16.80
N GLU A 108 -18.53 -4.80 -17.93
CA GLU A 108 -18.86 -5.48 -19.18
C GLU A 108 -18.35 -6.93 -19.23
N ARG A 109 -17.18 -7.20 -18.66
CA ARG A 109 -16.46 -8.48 -18.83
C ARG A 109 -16.30 -9.30 -17.56
N GLU A 110 -16.65 -8.75 -16.40
CA GLU A 110 -16.51 -9.32 -15.04
C GLU A 110 -15.07 -9.59 -14.60
N THR A 111 -14.19 -10.01 -15.51
CA THR A 111 -12.76 -10.23 -15.30
C THR A 111 -11.97 -9.64 -16.46
N LEU A 112 -10.86 -8.99 -16.16
CA LEU A 112 -9.88 -8.51 -17.14
C LEU A 112 -8.56 -9.23 -16.90
N ASP A 113 -7.88 -9.63 -17.97
CA ASP A 113 -6.47 -10.00 -17.89
C ASP A 113 -5.58 -8.75 -17.79
N GLU A 114 -4.27 -8.95 -17.66
CA GLU A 114 -3.32 -7.84 -17.51
C GLU A 114 -3.37 -6.88 -18.71
N ASP A 115 -3.49 -7.41 -19.94
CA ASP A 115 -3.46 -6.61 -21.15
C ASP A 115 -4.74 -5.79 -21.30
N ASP A 116 -5.89 -6.42 -21.08
CA ASP A 116 -7.20 -5.76 -21.07
C ASP A 116 -7.27 -4.66 -19.99
N ALA A 117 -6.72 -4.92 -18.80
CA ALA A 117 -6.70 -3.95 -17.70
C ALA A 117 -5.79 -2.75 -18.01
N LEU A 118 -4.59 -2.98 -18.57
CA LEU A 118 -3.67 -1.91 -18.96
C LEU A 118 -4.27 -1.04 -20.07
N GLN A 119 -4.86 -1.68 -21.08
CA GLN A 119 -5.54 -0.99 -22.16
C GLN A 119 -6.71 -0.14 -21.64
N ALA A 120 -7.56 -0.71 -20.77
CA ALA A 120 -8.69 0.00 -20.18
C ALA A 120 -8.23 1.18 -19.32
N ALA A 121 -7.10 1.07 -18.61
CA ALA A 121 -6.51 2.16 -17.84
C ALA A 121 -5.75 3.19 -18.72
N GLY A 122 -5.76 3.02 -20.05
CA GLY A 122 -5.13 3.94 -21.00
C GLY A 122 -3.60 3.86 -21.02
N PHE A 123 -3.04 2.68 -20.72
CA PHE A 123 -1.62 2.40 -20.86
C PHE A 123 -1.37 1.62 -22.16
N ASP A 124 -0.60 2.21 -23.07
CA ASP A 124 -0.11 1.49 -24.24
C ASP A 124 1.01 0.54 -23.80
N ARG A 125 0.78 -0.77 -23.89
CA ARG A 125 1.90 -1.72 -23.90
C ARG A 125 2.60 -1.53 -25.25
N ARG A 126 3.82 -1.00 -25.24
CA ARG A 126 4.75 -1.28 -26.35
C ARG A 126 4.86 -2.80 -26.40
N PRO A 127 4.51 -3.47 -27.50
CA PRO A 127 4.66 -4.91 -27.56
C PRO A 127 6.12 -5.24 -27.22
N PRO A 128 6.40 -6.34 -26.48
CA PRO A 128 7.76 -6.82 -26.39
C PRO A 128 8.26 -6.92 -27.83
N ALA A 129 9.45 -6.37 -28.10
CA ALA A 129 10.03 -6.44 -29.43
C ALA A 129 10.06 -7.93 -29.82
N VAL A 130 9.12 -8.35 -30.66
CA VAL A 130 9.20 -9.60 -31.37
C VAL A 130 10.34 -9.40 -32.34
N ASP A 131 11.51 -9.88 -31.95
CA ASP A 131 12.56 -10.11 -32.92
C ASP A 131 12.02 -11.18 -33.88
N GLU A 132 11.78 -10.79 -35.13
CA GLU A 132 11.47 -11.73 -36.20
C GLU A 132 12.73 -12.57 -36.48
N GLY A 133 12.93 -13.58 -35.64
CA GLY A 133 14.09 -14.46 -35.74
C GLY A 133 14.34 -15.15 -34.42
N GLY A 134 13.62 -16.24 -34.16
CA GLY A 134 13.83 -17.07 -32.98
C GLY A 134 15.30 -17.46 -32.79
N LYS A 135 16.00 -16.73 -31.92
CA LYS A 135 17.20 -17.13 -31.19
C LYS A 135 17.19 -16.42 -29.85
N GLU A 136 17.25 -17.18 -28.77
CA GLU A 136 17.50 -16.66 -27.43
C GLU A 136 18.77 -15.79 -27.46
N ALA A 137 18.61 -14.51 -27.18
CA ALA A 137 19.73 -13.62 -26.94
C ALA A 137 20.39 -14.05 -25.61
N THR A 138 21.53 -14.71 -25.74
CA THR A 138 22.41 -15.01 -24.61
C THR A 138 22.81 -13.71 -23.92
N ILE A 139 22.44 -13.58 -22.65
CA ILE A 139 22.88 -12.48 -21.78
C ILE A 139 24.40 -12.53 -21.73
N THR A 140 25.06 -11.57 -22.37
CA THR A 140 26.51 -11.39 -22.23
C THR A 140 26.72 -10.42 -21.06
N GLU A 141 27.29 -10.90 -19.96
CA GLU A 141 27.65 -10.05 -18.83
C GLU A 141 28.63 -8.95 -19.27
N PRO A 142 28.48 -7.70 -18.79
CA PRO A 142 29.43 -6.65 -19.09
C PRO A 142 30.76 -6.91 -18.37
N SER A 143 31.83 -6.92 -19.15
CA SER A 143 33.22 -6.98 -18.69
C SER A 143 33.53 -5.84 -17.71
N PRO A 144 34.24 -6.10 -16.59
CA PRO A 144 34.62 -5.03 -15.68
C PRO A 144 35.73 -4.18 -16.32
N ALA A 145 35.47 -2.88 -16.44
CA ALA A 145 36.42 -1.89 -16.93
C ALA A 145 37.57 -1.66 -15.92
N PRO A 146 38.76 -1.20 -16.39
CA PRO A 146 40.05 -1.36 -15.72
C PRO A 146 40.30 -0.47 -14.50
#